data_AF-A0A6N3HQX8-F1
#
_entry.id   AF-A0A6N3HQX8-F1
#
_cell.length_a   1.000
_cell.length_b   1.000
_cell.length_c   1.000
_cell.angle_alpha   90.00
_cell.angle_beta   90.00
_cell.angle_gamma   90.00
#
_symmetry.space_group_name_H-M   'P 1'
#
loop_
_entity.id
_entity.type
_entity.pdbx_description
1 polymer ?
#
loop_
_entity_poly.entity_id
_entity_poly.type
_entity_poly.pdbx_seq_one_letter_code
_entity_poly.pdbx_strand_id
1 'polypeptide(L)'
;MALVSCPECLKDVSDTALRCPSCGKQLKKPRRSLFGKVIKWAFILFNLFMIYCLFAGLGGSGEVINHATSDAERAGAAIGTGLGLMAIASVWVIGDIIIGILVFLTRPKG
;
A
#
# COMPACT_ATOMS: atom_id res chain seq x y z
N MET A 1 -22.31 12.68 -26.08
CA MET A 1 -22.30 13.69 -25.01
C MET A 1 -23.72 14.14 -24.83
N ALA A 2 -24.35 13.75 -23.72
CA ALA A 2 -25.68 14.23 -23.38
C ALA A 2 -25.53 15.40 -22.41
N LEU A 3 -26.40 16.40 -22.52
CA LEU A 3 -26.51 17.43 -21.51
C LEU A 3 -27.39 16.91 -20.38
N VAL A 4 -26.89 17.01 -19.15
CA VAL A 4 -27.64 16.70 -17.94
C VAL A 4 -27.75 17.97 -17.11
N SER A 5 -28.91 18.24 -16.53
CA SER A 5 -29.09 19.43 -15.71
C SER A 5 -28.42 19.25 -14.35
N CYS A 6 -27.64 20.25 -13.94
CA CYS A 6 -26.96 20.22 -12.65
C CYS A 6 -27.99 20.23 -11.50
N PRO A 7 -27.90 19.32 -10.51
CA PRO A 7 -28.87 19.23 -9.42
C PRO A 7 -28.79 20.37 -8.39
N GLU A 8 -27.96 21.39 -8.62
CA GLU A 8 -27.85 22.56 -7.73
C GLU A 8 -28.16 23.85 -8.48
N CYS A 9 -27.49 24.11 -9.61
CA CYS A 9 -27.71 25.34 -10.38
C CYS A 9 -28.65 25.18 -11.58
N LEU A 10 -29.19 23.98 -11.82
CA LEU A 10 -30.13 23.64 -12.89
C LEU A 10 -29.64 23.92 -14.33
N LYS A 11 -28.41 24.39 -14.51
CA LYS A 11 -27.80 24.58 -15.82
C LYS A 11 -27.43 23.24 -16.45
N ASP A 12 -27.60 23.18 -17.76
CA ASP A 12 -27.21 22.04 -18.57
C ASP A 12 -25.68 21.93 -18.66
N VAL A 13 -25.16 20.77 -18.24
CA VAL A 13 -23.75 20.48 -18.18
C VAL A 13 -23.47 19.14 -18.87
N SER A 14 -22.27 18.97 -19.41
CA SER A 14 -21.89 17.70 -20.03
C SER A 14 -21.99 16.55 -19.02
N ASP A 15 -22.59 15.44 -19.45
CA ASP A 15 -22.65 14.19 -18.71
C ASP A 15 -21.27 13.64 -18.34
N THR A 16 -20.20 14.08 -19.01
CA THR A 16 -18.82 13.66 -18.72
C THR A 16 -18.09 14.53 -17.68
N ALA A 17 -18.67 15.68 -17.28
CA ALA A 17 -18.01 16.63 -16.39
C ALA A 17 -17.87 16.07 -14.96
N LEU A 18 -16.66 16.17 -14.38
CA LEU A 18 -16.39 15.80 -12.98
C LEU A 18 -16.95 16.83 -11.99
N ARG A 19 -16.95 18.11 -12.37
CA ARG A 19 -17.49 19.24 -11.62
C ARG A 19 -18.32 20.13 -12.53
N CYS A 20 -19.35 20.75 -11.98
CA CYS A 20 -20.13 21.75 -12.70
C CYS A 20 -19.28 23.00 -12.95
N PRO A 21 -19.13 23.48 -14.20
CA PRO A 21 -18.37 24.69 -14.49
C PRO A 21 -19.05 25.98 -14.00
N SER A 22 -20.35 25.95 -13.69
CA SER A 22 -21.09 27.14 -13.21
C SER A 22 -21.14 27.27 -11.69
N CYS A 23 -21.35 26.18 -10.94
CA CYS A 23 -21.46 26.24 -9.48
C CYS A 23 -20.35 25.51 -8.73
N GLY A 24 -19.48 24.75 -9.43
CA GLY A 24 -18.39 24.01 -8.80
C GLY A 24 -18.78 22.68 -8.15
N LYS A 25 -20.06 22.33 -8.08
CA LYS A 25 -20.52 21.05 -7.50
C LYS A 25 -19.86 19.85 -8.17
N GLN A 26 -19.37 18.92 -7.36
CA GLN A 26 -18.81 17.67 -7.86
C GLN A 26 -19.94 16.74 -8.35
N LEU A 27 -19.98 16.52 -9.67
CA LEU A 27 -21.02 15.72 -10.33
C LEU A 27 -20.64 14.23 -10.35
N LYS A 28 -19.35 13.93 -10.46
CA LYS A 28 -18.82 12.55 -10.48
C LYS A 28 -17.56 12.43 -9.64
N LYS A 29 -17.43 11.32 -8.91
CA LYS A 29 -16.20 10.99 -8.18
C LYS A 29 -15.18 10.40 -9.16
N PRO A 30 -13.94 10.92 -9.22
CA PRO A 30 -12.92 10.36 -10.10
C PRO A 30 -12.60 8.93 -9.66
N ARG A 31 -12.72 7.97 -10.60
CA ARG A 31 -12.44 6.56 -10.34
C ARG A 31 -11.00 6.24 -10.75
N ARG A 32 -10.31 5.37 -9.99
CA ARG A 32 -8.99 4.83 -10.39
C ARG A 32 -9.13 3.97 -11.64
N SER A 33 -8.13 4.02 -12.51
CA SER A 33 -7.97 3.08 -13.62
C SER A 33 -7.83 1.64 -13.11
N LEU A 34 -8.08 0.65 -13.97
CA LEU A 34 -7.89 -0.76 -13.63
C LEU A 34 -6.46 -1.03 -13.15
N PHE A 35 -5.47 -0.48 -13.87
CA PHE A 35 -4.06 -0.55 -13.50
C PHE A 35 -3.77 0.06 -12.12
N GLY A 36 -4.38 1.21 -11.80
CA GLY A 36 -4.25 1.83 -10.48
C GLY A 36 -4.93 1.06 -9.34
N LYS A 37 -5.90 0.18 -9.65
CA LYS A 37 -6.46 -0.77 -8.66
C LYS A 37 -5.50 -1.94 -8.42
N VAL A 38 -4.92 -2.50 -9.48
CA VAL A 38 -3.96 -3.61 -9.39
C VAL A 38 -2.74 -3.19 -8.54
N ILE A 39 -2.15 -2.04 -8.83
CA ILE A 39 -1.00 -1.53 -8.06
C ILE A 39 -1.36 -1.30 -6.59
N LYS A 40 -2.57 -0.79 -6.31
CA LYS A 40 -3.05 -0.62 -4.93
C LYS A 40 -3.12 -1.95 -4.19
N TRP A 41 -3.67 -2.98 -4.83
CA TRP A 41 -3.79 -4.30 -4.24
C TRP A 41 -2.43 -4.96 -4.05
N ALA A 42 -1.50 -4.81 -5.02
CA ALA A 42 -0.13 -5.27 -4.89
C ALA A 42 0.59 -4.63 -3.68
N PHE A 43 0.42 -3.32 -3.47
CA PHE A 43 0.98 -2.62 -2.31
C PHE A 43 0.47 -3.16 -0.97
N ILE A 44 -0.84 -3.42 -0.88
CA ILE A 44 -1.47 -3.97 0.32
C ILE A 44 -0.96 -5.40 0.57
N LEU A 45 -0.93 -6.24 -0.47
CA LEU A 45 -0.47 -7.62 -0.36
C LEU A 45 1.01 -7.70 0.04
N PHE A 46 1.85 -6.83 -0.53
CA PHE A 46 3.26 -6.71 -0.15
C PHE A 46 3.41 -6.35 1.33
N ASN A 47 2.68 -5.35 1.81
CA ASN A 47 2.73 -4.96 3.23
C ASN A 47 2.27 -6.08 4.16
N LEU A 48 1.18 -6.78 3.81
CA LEU A 48 0.71 -7.93 4.60
C LEU A 48 1.73 -9.07 4.60
N PHE A 49 2.37 -9.33 3.46
CA PHE A 49 3.44 -10.33 3.36
C PHE A 49 4.64 -9.95 4.23
N MET A 50 5.06 -8.69 4.23
CA MET A 50 6.18 -8.23 5.07
C MET A 50 5.87 -8.32 6.56
N ILE A 51 4.64 -7.96 6.97
CA ILE A 51 4.16 -8.17 8.34
C ILE A 51 4.22 -9.66 8.71
N TYR A 52 3.74 -10.54 7.83
CA TYR A 52 3.79 -11.98 8.05
C TYR A 52 5.24 -12.48 8.20
N CYS A 53 6.16 -12.07 7.32
CA CYS A 53 7.58 -12.43 7.42
C CYS A 53 8.21 -11.95 8.72
N LEU A 54 7.85 -10.76 9.21
CA LEU A 54 8.33 -10.24 10.48
C LEU A 54 7.88 -11.13 11.65
N PHE A 55 6.60 -11.48 11.72
CA PHE A 55 6.07 -12.35 12.78
C PHE A 55 6.62 -13.77 12.70
N ALA A 56 6.71 -14.34 11.50
CA ALA A 56 7.30 -15.66 11.29
C ALA A 56 8.78 -15.70 11.68
N GLY A 57 9.54 -14.66 11.32
CA GLY A 57 10.95 -14.53 11.66
C GLY A 57 11.17 -14.37 13.17
N LEU A 58 10.39 -13.52 13.83
CA LEU A 58 10.47 -13.34 15.29
C LEU A 58 10.04 -14.59 16.06
N GLY A 59 8.96 -15.25 15.63
CA GLY A 59 8.44 -16.47 16.25
C GLY A 59 9.45 -17.62 16.19
N GLY A 60 9.96 -17.93 15.00
CA GLY A 60 10.96 -19.00 14.83
C GLY A 60 12.28 -18.71 15.53
N SER A 61 12.72 -17.44 15.56
CA SER A 61 13.95 -17.04 16.26
C SER A 61 13.84 -17.19 17.77
N GLY A 62 12.68 -16.89 18.34
CA GLY A 62 12.42 -17.04 19.78
C GLY A 62 12.53 -18.49 20.25
N GLU A 63 12.01 -19.44 19.47
CA GLU A 63 12.12 -20.87 19.78
C GLU A 63 13.58 -21.34 19.76
N VAL A 64 14.36 -20.97 18.73
CA VAL A 64 15.77 -21.37 18.62
C VAL A 64 16.61 -20.82 19.79
N ILE A 65 16.39 -19.57 20.20
CA ILE A 65 17.12 -18.97 21.33
C ILE A 65 16.79 -19.68 22.65
N ASN A 66 15.52 -20.02 22.88
CA ASN A 66 15.06 -20.69 24.10
C ASN A 66 15.52 -22.14 24.20
N HIS A 67 15.63 -22.84 23.07
CA HIS A 67 16.06 -24.24 23.02
C HIS A 67 17.57 -24.42 22.79
N ALA A 68 18.32 -23.33 22.62
CA ALA A 68 19.76 -23.39 22.40
C ALA A 68 20.50 -24.10 23.55
N THR A 69 21.28 -25.11 23.18
CA THR A 69 22.01 -26.00 24.11
C THR A 69 23.41 -25.50 24.45
N SER A 70 23.93 -24.58 23.64
CA SER A 70 25.24 -23.97 23.83
C SER A 70 25.18 -22.44 23.75
N ASP A 71 26.13 -21.78 24.42
CA ASP A 71 26.25 -20.32 24.37
C ASP A 71 26.56 -19.81 22.96
N ALA A 72 27.32 -20.59 22.18
CA ALA A 72 27.62 -20.28 20.78
C ALA A 72 26.36 -20.31 19.90
N GLU A 73 25.49 -21.31 20.07
CA GLU A 73 24.21 -21.43 19.36
C GLU A 73 23.27 -20.27 19.73
N ARG A 74 23.16 -19.93 21.01
CA ARG A 74 22.35 -18.82 21.49
C ARG A 74 22.83 -17.47 20.95
N ALA A 75 24.15 -17.23 20.97
CA ALA A 75 24.75 -16.03 20.42
C ALA A 75 24.54 -15.95 18.90
N GLY A 76 24.73 -17.06 18.18
CA GLY A 76 24.48 -17.15 16.75
C GLY A 76 23.03 -16.87 16.38
N ALA A 77 22.06 -17.44 17.11
CA ALA A 77 20.64 -17.20 16.91
C ALA A 77 20.26 -15.72 17.18
N ALA A 78 20.78 -15.11 18.24
CA ALA A 78 20.53 -13.70 18.55
C ALA A 78 21.07 -12.77 17.45
N ILE A 79 22.30 -13.00 16.99
CA ILE A 79 22.92 -12.22 15.90
C ILE A 79 22.16 -12.45 14.58
N GLY A 80 21.84 -13.71 14.26
CA GLY A 80 21.08 -14.08 13.08
C GLY A 80 19.70 -13.43 13.04
N THR A 81 19.02 -13.35 14.18
CA THR A 81 17.76 -12.62 14.33
C THR A 81 17.94 -11.14 14.03
N GLY A 82 18.97 -10.51 14.60
CA GLY A 82 19.27 -9.10 14.36
C GLY A 82 19.52 -8.81 12.87
N LEU A 83 20.35 -9.62 12.21
CA LEU A 83 20.62 -9.48 10.78
C LEU A 83 19.37 -9.73 9.92
N GLY A 84 18.58 -10.75 10.27
CA GLY A 84 17.32 -11.06 9.58
C GLY A 84 16.30 -9.92 9.68
N LEU A 85 16.15 -9.34 10.87
CA LEU A 85 15.26 -8.17 11.07
C LEU A 85 15.72 -6.95 10.27
N MET A 86 17.02 -6.68 10.25
CA MET A 86 17.57 -5.57 9.46
C MET A 86 17.38 -5.80 7.95
N ALA A 87 17.57 -7.03 7.47
CA ALA A 87 17.30 -7.40 6.09
C ALA A 87 15.80 -7.22 5.74
N ILE A 88 14.89 -7.75 6.56
CA ILE A 88 13.44 -7.58 6.38
C ILE A 88 13.06 -6.10 6.35
N ALA A 89 13.56 -5.31 7.31
CA ALA A 89 13.28 -3.87 7.38
C ALA A 89 13.76 -3.14 6.12
N SER A 90 14.97 -3.45 5.64
CA SER A 90 15.53 -2.82 4.44
C SER A 90 14.69 -3.12 3.18
N VAL A 91 14.30 -4.39 2.99
CA VAL A 91 13.46 -4.82 1.87
C VAL A 91 12.07 -4.19 1.96
N TRP A 92 11.52 -4.09 3.18
CA TRP A 92 10.20 -3.50 3.40
C TRP A 92 10.20 -2.03 3.02
N VAL A 93 11.14 -1.24 3.56
CA VAL A 93 11.25 0.20 3.27
C VAL A 93 11.45 0.46 1.79
N ILE A 94 12.37 -0.26 1.13
CA ILE A 94 12.63 -0.08 -0.30
C ILE A 94 11.41 -0.46 -1.13
N GLY A 95 10.76 -1.59 -0.82
CA GLY A 95 9.55 -2.03 -1.50
C GLY A 95 8.41 -1.02 -1.35
N ASP A 96 8.22 -0.47 -0.15
CA ASP A 96 7.21 0.55 0.12
C ASP A 96 7.47 1.86 -0.61
N ILE A 97 8.74 2.28 -0.73
CA ILE A 97 9.10 3.47 -1.51
C ILE A 97 8.76 3.24 -2.99
N ILE A 98 9.20 2.12 -3.57
CA ILE A 98 9.01 1.83 -5.00
C ILE A 98 7.52 1.70 -5.33
N ILE A 99 6.82 0.81 -4.63
CA ILE A 99 5.41 0.54 -4.92
C ILE A 99 4.54 1.70 -4.46
N GLY A 100 4.88 2.37 -3.36
CA GLY A 100 4.17 3.55 -2.84
C GLY A 100 4.19 4.72 -3.83
N ILE A 101 5.32 4.97 -4.50
CA ILE A 101 5.39 5.94 -5.61
C ILE A 101 4.44 5.54 -6.74
N LEU A 102 4.41 4.27 -7.16
CA LEU A 102 3.49 3.80 -8.19
C LEU A 102 2.01 3.95 -7.77
N VAL A 103 1.69 3.69 -6.50
CA VAL A 103 0.34 3.93 -5.95
C VAL A 103 -0.03 5.40 -5.99
N PHE A 104 0.91 6.31 -5.73
CA PHE A 104 0.69 7.75 -5.79
C PHE A 104 0.47 8.22 -7.24
N LEU A 105 1.31 7.78 -8.17
CA LEU A 105 1.23 8.14 -9.58
C LEU A 105 -0.07 7.63 -10.24
N THR A 106 -0.60 6.51 -9.78
CA THR A 106 -1.87 5.96 -10.27
C THR A 106 -3.12 6.49 -9.56
N ARG A 107 -2.98 7.54 -8.73
CA ARG A 107 -4.14 8.18 -8.10
C ARG A 107 -5.03 8.85 -9.16
N PRO A 108 -6.37 8.85 -8.98
CA PRO A 108 -7.25 9.59 -9.88
C PRO A 108 -6.92 11.07 -9.79
N LYS A 109 -6.67 11.72 -10.93
CA LYS A 109 -6.64 13.19 -11.02
C LYS A 109 -8.11 13.63 -11.13
N GLY A 110 -8.54 14.49 -10.20
CA GLY A 110 -9.90 15.00 -10.10
C GLY A 110 -9.96 16.48 -10.41
#